data_AF-A0A4Y1ZB77-F1
#
_entry.id   AF-A0A4Y1ZB77-F1
#
_cell.length_a   1.000
_cell.length_b   1.000
_cell.length_c   1.000
_cell.angle_alpha   90.00
_cell.angle_beta   90.00
_cell.angle_gamma   90.00
#
_symmetry.space_group_name_H-M   'P 1'
#
loop_
_entity.id
_entity.type
_entity.pdbx_description
1 polymer ?
#
loop_
_entity_poly.entity_id
_entity_poly.type
_entity_poly.pdbx_seq_one_letter_code
_entity_poly.pdbx_strand_id
1 'polypeptide(L)'
;MILQFSVGNFLSFRDEVTLSMVASRITEHKETNIITLDHMKLLKSAVIYGANSSGKSNLIKAMGFMRNFVQSSSKEGQIGEEISGIKSFRLNTANVTKPSYFEIVFFHEGMQYRYGFEADTKEVKSEWLYAAHPGRKEKELFFRENGEISVTKGFQEGQGLEKRTRSNALFLSVVANLNGDIATSILFWFKNLRVLDGLTNHTRNYTIRKILDVSSKEELMILINKLDLGIEDLIVEAKSIPQEMLELLKK
;
A
#
# COMPACT_ATOMS: atom_id res chain seq x y z
N MET A 1 9.46 -1.36 6.65
CA MET A 1 9.20 0.03 7.06
C MET A 1 9.21 0.90 5.81
N ILE A 2 8.27 1.84 5.67
CA ILE A 2 8.27 2.77 4.54
C ILE A 2 9.40 3.78 4.72
N LEU A 3 10.20 4.01 3.67
CA LEU A 3 11.13 5.13 3.58
C LEU A 3 10.55 6.25 2.74
N GLN A 4 10.03 5.93 1.55
CA GLN A 4 9.44 6.88 0.63
C GLN A 4 8.25 6.28 -0.10
N PHE A 5 7.28 7.12 -0.44
CA PHE A 5 6.19 6.77 -1.33
C PHE A 5 5.96 7.92 -2.31
N SER A 6 6.03 7.60 -3.59
CA SER A 6 5.76 8.53 -4.68
C SER A 6 4.49 8.16 -5.43
N VAL A 7 3.75 9.17 -5.85
CA VAL A 7 2.57 9.02 -6.71
C VAL A 7 2.52 10.13 -7.74
N GLY A 8 2.19 9.80 -8.99
CA GLY A 8 2.04 10.76 -10.08
C GLY A 8 0.83 10.43 -10.97
N ASN A 9 0.25 11.46 -11.59
CA ASN A 9 -0.93 11.33 -12.45
C ASN A 9 -2.07 10.46 -11.87
N PHE A 10 -2.40 10.64 -10.58
CA PHE A 10 -3.43 9.86 -9.88
C PHE A 10 -4.30 10.76 -9.01
N LEU A 11 -5.62 10.66 -9.17
CA LEU A 11 -6.61 11.49 -8.49
C LEU A 11 -6.30 13.00 -8.62
N SER A 12 -5.89 13.65 -7.54
CA SER A 12 -5.55 15.08 -7.51
C SER A 12 -4.08 15.37 -7.83
N PHE A 13 -3.24 14.35 -7.97
CA PHE A 13 -1.82 14.53 -8.24
C PHE A 13 -1.59 14.53 -9.76
N ARG A 14 -1.26 15.70 -10.30
CA ARG A 14 -0.87 15.84 -11.70
C ARG A 14 0.57 15.36 -11.89
N ASP A 15 1.46 16.02 -11.18
CA ASP A 15 2.90 15.77 -11.18
C ASP A 15 3.25 14.78 -10.07
N GLU A 16 4.43 14.17 -10.14
CA GLU A 16 4.90 13.28 -9.08
C GLU A 16 5.07 14.03 -7.75
N VAL A 17 4.55 13.44 -6.68
CA VAL A 17 4.78 13.89 -5.31
C VAL A 17 5.31 12.75 -4.46
N THR A 18 6.22 13.07 -3.54
CA THR A 18 6.87 12.09 -2.67
C THR A 18 6.62 12.40 -1.20
N LEU A 19 6.11 11.42 -0.45
CA LEU A 19 6.20 11.40 1.01
C LEU A 19 7.52 10.74 1.41
N SER A 20 8.37 11.43 2.17
CA SER A 20 9.63 10.88 2.70
C SER A 20 9.58 10.78 4.22
N MET A 21 9.92 9.60 4.74
CA MET A 21 10.10 9.30 6.16
C MET A 21 11.56 9.41 6.60
N VAL A 22 12.47 9.79 5.71
CA VAL A 22 13.87 10.03 6.04
C VAL A 22 13.96 11.27 6.93
N ALA A 23 14.55 11.11 8.12
CA ALA A 23 14.66 12.19 9.08
C ALA A 23 15.54 13.32 8.52
N SER A 24 15.06 14.55 8.65
CA SER A 24 15.83 15.74 8.31
C SER A 24 16.89 16.02 9.39
N ARG A 25 17.68 17.09 9.20
CA ARG A 25 18.70 17.52 10.18
C ARG A 25 18.11 18.11 11.46
N ILE A 26 16.79 18.30 11.54
CA ILE A 26 16.07 18.92 12.66
C ILE A 26 16.34 18.14 13.96
N THR A 27 16.60 18.86 15.04
CA THR A 27 17.01 18.32 16.36
C THR A 27 15.86 18.05 17.31
N GLU A 28 14.70 18.64 17.06
CA GLU A 28 13.51 18.48 17.89
C GLU A 28 12.97 17.04 17.84
N HIS A 29 12.53 16.52 18.99
CA HIS A 29 11.95 15.18 19.14
C HIS A 29 12.84 14.02 18.62
N LYS A 30 14.16 14.22 18.50
CA LYS A 30 15.11 13.17 18.08
C LYS A 30 15.02 11.90 18.93
N GLU A 31 14.81 12.05 20.24
CA GLU A 31 14.77 10.92 21.17
C GLU A 31 13.45 10.14 21.08
N THR A 32 12.36 10.80 20.69
CA THR A 32 11.01 10.21 20.73
C THR A 32 10.52 9.74 19.36
N ASN A 33 10.82 10.46 18.27
CA ASN A 33 10.25 10.21 16.95
C ASN A 33 11.26 9.72 15.88
N ILE A 34 12.50 9.41 16.25
CA ILE A 34 13.48 8.84 15.30
C ILE A 34 13.78 7.40 15.68
N ILE A 35 13.88 6.54 14.66
CA ILE A 35 14.56 5.26 14.75
C ILE A 35 15.79 5.27 13.85
N THR A 36 16.84 4.59 14.32
CA THR A 36 18.03 4.35 13.52
C THR A 36 17.93 2.94 12.98
N LEU A 37 17.98 2.82 11.67
CA LEU A 37 17.92 1.56 10.95
C LEU A 37 19.17 1.48 10.08
N ASP A 38 20.12 0.66 10.53
CA ASP A 38 21.49 0.65 10.03
C ASP A 38 22.11 2.07 10.06
N HIS A 39 22.47 2.66 8.92
CA HIS A 39 23.04 4.01 8.82
C HIS A 39 21.98 5.10 8.55
N MET A 40 20.69 4.74 8.45
CA MET A 40 19.60 5.68 8.15
C MET A 40 18.84 6.09 9.41
N LYS A 41 18.48 7.37 9.49
CA LYS A 41 17.57 7.91 10.51
C LYS A 41 16.20 8.10 9.88
N LEU A 42 15.19 7.46 10.45
CA LEU A 42 13.83 7.45 9.92
C LEU A 42 12.84 7.94 10.99
N LEU A 43 11.79 8.62 10.56
CA LEU A 43 10.70 9.06 11.42
C LEU A 43 9.80 7.87 11.80
N LYS A 44 9.37 7.80 13.06
CA LYS A 44 8.36 6.80 13.52
C LYS A 44 6.95 7.19 13.09
N SER A 45 6.66 8.48 13.06
CA SER A 45 5.38 9.05 12.64
C SER A 45 5.57 10.34 11.85
N ALA A 46 4.60 10.61 10.97
CA ALA A 46 4.50 11.85 10.21
C ALA A 46 3.05 12.33 10.21
N VAL A 47 2.85 13.65 10.25
CA VAL A 47 1.53 14.27 10.17
C VAL A 47 1.50 15.16 8.93
N ILE A 48 0.46 15.02 8.12
CA ILE A 48 0.33 15.74 6.85
C ILE A 48 -0.76 16.80 7.00
N TYR A 49 -0.34 18.07 7.04
CA TYR A 49 -1.23 19.23 7.08
C TYR A 49 -1.39 19.84 5.69
N GLY A 50 -2.52 20.50 5.46
CA GLY A 50 -2.80 21.20 4.20
C GLY A 50 -4.25 21.63 4.11
N ALA A 51 -4.54 22.56 3.21
CA ALA A 51 -5.89 23.05 2.96
C ALA A 51 -6.87 21.94 2.56
N ASN A 52 -8.17 22.22 2.64
CA ASN A 52 -9.17 21.32 2.06
C ASN A 52 -8.87 21.09 0.58
N SER A 53 -9.10 19.86 0.10
CA SER A 53 -8.82 19.45 -1.28
C SER A 53 -7.34 19.47 -1.71
N SER A 54 -6.39 19.66 -0.80
CA SER A 54 -4.94 19.64 -1.10
C SER A 54 -4.36 18.25 -1.42
N GLY A 55 -5.20 17.21 -1.50
CA GLY A 55 -4.77 15.85 -1.87
C GLY A 55 -4.39 14.92 -0.71
N LYS A 56 -4.47 15.33 0.56
CA LYS A 56 -4.11 14.50 1.73
C LYS A 56 -4.76 13.11 1.72
N SER A 57 -6.09 13.06 1.61
CA SER A 57 -6.83 11.79 1.55
C SER A 57 -6.52 11.02 0.26
N ASN A 58 -6.17 11.70 -0.83
CA ASN A 58 -5.81 11.06 -2.08
C ASN A 58 -4.42 10.39 -2.00
N LEU A 59 -3.50 10.91 -1.19
CA LEU A 59 -2.22 10.26 -0.91
C LEU A 59 -2.45 8.92 -0.21
N ILE A 60 -3.30 8.89 0.80
CA ILE A 60 -3.67 7.67 1.53
C ILE A 60 -4.40 6.68 0.60
N LYS A 61 -5.30 7.18 -0.27
CA LYS A 61 -5.95 6.36 -1.31
C LYS A 61 -4.96 5.80 -2.32
N ALA A 62 -3.92 6.54 -2.70
CA ALA A 62 -2.87 6.06 -3.61
C ALA A 62 -2.07 4.91 -2.99
N MET A 63 -1.66 5.04 -1.73
CA MET A 63 -1.02 3.94 -0.99
C MET A 63 -1.93 2.71 -0.88
N GLY A 64 -3.21 2.94 -0.58
CA GLY A 64 -4.23 1.88 -0.52
C GLY A 64 -4.41 1.18 -1.88
N PHE A 65 -4.46 1.94 -2.97
CA PHE A 65 -4.52 1.40 -4.32
C PHE A 65 -3.29 0.55 -4.63
N MET A 66 -2.07 1.08 -4.46
CA MET A 66 -0.83 0.36 -4.72
C MET A 66 -0.79 -0.97 -3.93
N ARG A 67 -1.07 -0.90 -2.62
CA ARG A 67 -1.15 -2.07 -1.74
C ARG A 67 -2.11 -3.13 -2.27
N ASN A 68 -3.33 -2.71 -2.62
CA ASN A 68 -4.36 -3.64 -3.06
C ASN A 68 -4.01 -4.25 -4.42
N PHE A 69 -3.55 -3.44 -5.36
CA PHE A 69 -3.19 -3.90 -6.69
C PHE A 69 -2.01 -4.90 -6.66
N VAL A 70 -0.99 -4.66 -5.82
CA VAL A 70 0.09 -5.62 -5.57
C VAL A 70 -0.45 -6.94 -5.00
N GLN A 71 -1.50 -6.91 -4.17
CA GLN A 71 -2.07 -8.13 -3.56
C GLN A 71 -3.01 -8.92 -4.47
N SER A 72 -3.72 -8.25 -5.39
CA SER A 72 -4.83 -8.85 -6.13
C SER A 72 -4.65 -8.93 -7.64
N SER A 73 -3.74 -8.16 -8.26
CA SER A 73 -3.64 -8.06 -9.74
C SER A 73 -3.46 -9.41 -10.44
N SER A 74 -2.72 -10.33 -9.83
CA SER A 74 -2.48 -11.68 -10.36
C SER A 74 -3.63 -12.67 -10.09
N LYS A 75 -4.59 -12.33 -9.21
CA LYS A 75 -5.68 -13.23 -8.76
C LYS A 75 -7.06 -12.85 -9.30
N GLU A 76 -7.37 -11.56 -9.33
CA GLU A 76 -8.75 -11.07 -9.47
C GLU A 76 -9.12 -10.60 -10.88
N GLY A 77 -8.15 -10.45 -11.79
CA GLY A 77 -8.41 -10.00 -13.16
C GLY A 77 -8.34 -11.13 -14.20
N GLN A 78 -9.09 -10.98 -15.28
CA GLN A 78 -8.97 -11.78 -16.50
C GLN A 78 -8.24 -11.02 -17.62
N ILE A 79 -7.90 -11.72 -18.70
CA ILE A 79 -7.34 -11.09 -19.90
C ILE A 79 -8.40 -10.15 -20.49
N GLY A 80 -8.01 -8.89 -20.75
CA GLY A 80 -8.89 -7.88 -21.35
C GLY A 80 -9.77 -7.11 -20.35
N GLU A 81 -9.79 -7.50 -19.07
CA GLU A 81 -10.47 -6.73 -18.03
C GLU A 81 -9.66 -5.51 -17.62
N GLU A 82 -10.37 -4.41 -17.32
CA GLU A 82 -9.75 -3.17 -16.86
C GLU A 82 -9.15 -3.30 -15.45
N ILE A 83 -8.04 -2.60 -15.23
CA ILE A 83 -7.46 -2.42 -13.91
C ILE A 83 -8.36 -1.49 -13.09
N SER A 84 -9.21 -2.11 -12.28
CA SER A 84 -10.13 -1.40 -11.40
C SER A 84 -9.39 -0.52 -10.39
N GLY A 85 -9.86 0.72 -10.23
CA GLY A 85 -9.36 1.66 -9.22
C GLY A 85 -8.33 2.67 -9.74
N ILE A 86 -7.79 2.49 -10.95
CA ILE A 86 -6.96 3.53 -11.60
C ILE A 86 -7.84 4.70 -12.00
N LYS A 87 -7.49 5.89 -11.49
CA LYS A 87 -8.17 7.15 -11.78
C LYS A 87 -7.10 8.20 -12.02
N SER A 88 -6.74 8.41 -13.29
CA SER A 88 -5.77 9.42 -13.70
C SER A 88 -6.23 10.84 -13.35
N PHE A 89 -5.30 11.81 -13.40
CA PHE A 89 -5.63 13.22 -13.16
C PHE A 89 -6.51 13.76 -14.29
N ARG A 90 -7.79 14.08 -13.98
CA ARG A 90 -8.81 14.40 -14.99
C ARG A 90 -8.93 15.88 -15.35
N LEU A 91 -8.32 16.80 -14.59
CA LEU A 91 -8.41 18.25 -14.86
C LEU A 91 -7.46 18.71 -15.99
N ASN A 92 -6.79 17.77 -16.67
CA ASN A 92 -6.01 18.02 -17.87
C ASN A 92 -6.21 16.86 -18.85
N THR A 93 -6.75 17.15 -20.04
CA THR A 93 -7.04 16.15 -21.08
C THR A 93 -5.79 15.40 -21.54
N ALA A 94 -4.61 16.03 -21.52
CA ALA A 94 -3.34 15.39 -21.89
C ALA A 94 -2.88 14.31 -20.90
N ASN A 95 -3.45 14.26 -19.69
CA ASN A 95 -3.07 13.32 -18.64
C ASN A 95 -4.02 12.12 -18.53
N VAL A 96 -5.21 12.22 -19.15
CA VAL A 96 -6.19 11.13 -19.16
C VAL A 96 -5.63 9.87 -19.81
N THR A 97 -4.79 10.04 -20.83
CA THR A 97 -4.13 8.95 -21.58
C THR A 97 -2.77 8.56 -21.04
N LYS A 98 -2.22 9.30 -20.07
CA LYS A 98 -0.94 8.96 -19.44
C LYS A 98 -1.17 7.93 -18.33
N PRO A 99 -0.22 7.01 -18.10
CA PRO A 99 -0.34 6.07 -16.99
C PRO A 99 -0.21 6.81 -15.65
N SER A 100 -0.80 6.23 -14.60
CA SER A 100 -0.59 6.64 -13.21
C SER A 100 0.69 6.01 -12.68
N TYR A 101 1.51 6.78 -11.97
CA TYR A 101 2.80 6.35 -11.42
C TYR A 101 2.67 6.04 -9.92
N PHE A 102 3.26 4.94 -9.49
CA PHE A 102 3.37 4.55 -8.08
C PHE A 102 4.75 3.98 -7.81
N GLU A 103 5.43 4.48 -6.78
CA GLU A 103 6.69 3.91 -6.32
C GLU A 103 6.74 3.92 -4.79
N ILE A 104 7.31 2.87 -4.22
CA ILE A 104 7.56 2.78 -2.79
C ILE A 104 8.98 2.27 -2.53
N VAL A 105 9.69 3.00 -1.68
CA VAL A 105 10.96 2.60 -1.11
C VAL A 105 10.71 2.13 0.30
N PHE A 106 11.07 0.89 0.61
CA PHE A 106 10.82 0.31 1.91
C PHE A 106 11.96 -0.61 2.35
N PHE A 107 12.13 -0.75 3.65
CA PHE A 107 13.06 -1.69 4.24
C PHE A 107 12.33 -2.93 4.75
N HIS A 108 12.84 -4.10 4.40
CA HIS A 108 12.31 -5.37 4.85
C HIS A 108 13.45 -6.38 4.98
N GLU A 109 13.53 -7.06 6.13
CA GLU A 109 14.47 -8.17 6.37
C GLU A 109 15.95 -7.85 6.05
N GLY A 110 16.43 -6.65 6.41
CA GLY A 110 17.83 -6.27 6.18
C GLY A 110 18.11 -5.70 4.79
N MET A 111 17.10 -5.61 3.93
CA MET A 111 17.19 -5.16 2.54
C MET A 111 16.33 -3.91 2.32
N GLN A 112 16.84 -2.96 1.56
CA GLN A 112 16.05 -1.87 0.99
C GLN A 112 15.54 -2.30 -0.39
N TYR A 113 14.25 -2.17 -0.59
CA TYR A 113 13.60 -2.41 -1.87
C TYR A 113 13.05 -1.09 -2.41
N ARG A 114 13.18 -0.90 -3.73
CA ARG A 114 12.47 0.13 -4.48
C ARG A 114 11.63 -0.58 -5.52
N TYR A 115 10.32 -0.50 -5.33
CA TYR A 115 9.34 -1.15 -6.20
C TYR A 115 8.37 -0.12 -6.72
N GLY A 116 8.10 -0.16 -8.02
CA GLY A 116 7.15 0.75 -8.65
C GLY A 116 6.60 0.23 -9.96
N PHE A 117 5.56 0.90 -10.43
CA PHE A 117 4.92 0.63 -11.71
C PHE A 117 4.18 1.85 -12.23
N GLU A 118 3.99 1.86 -13.55
CA GLU A 118 3.07 2.75 -14.23
C GLU A 118 1.96 1.93 -14.89
N ALA A 119 0.71 2.34 -14.67
CA ALA A 119 -0.44 1.64 -15.24
C ALA A 119 -1.53 2.62 -15.67
N ASP A 120 -2.21 2.30 -16.77
CA ASP A 120 -3.48 2.92 -17.15
C ASP A 120 -4.65 1.97 -16.83
N THR A 121 -5.87 2.31 -17.22
CA THR A 121 -7.03 1.45 -16.92
C THR A 121 -7.01 0.11 -17.66
N LYS A 122 -6.12 -0.08 -18.63
CA LYS A 122 -6.06 -1.30 -19.46
C LYS A 122 -4.90 -2.19 -19.05
N GLU A 123 -3.72 -1.63 -18.83
CA GLU A 123 -2.51 -2.41 -18.62
C GLU A 123 -1.42 -1.71 -17.80
N VAL A 124 -0.49 -2.53 -17.31
CA VAL A 124 0.77 -2.10 -16.70
C VAL A 124 1.76 -1.79 -17.84
N LYS A 125 2.15 -0.52 -17.95
CA LYS A 125 3.07 0.00 -18.96
C LYS A 125 4.51 -0.26 -18.60
N SER A 126 4.85 -0.04 -17.34
CA SER A 126 6.19 -0.28 -16.79
C SER A 126 6.09 -0.81 -15.36
N GLU A 127 7.05 -1.62 -14.96
CA GLU A 127 7.14 -2.17 -13.60
C GLU A 127 8.60 -2.47 -13.28
N TRP A 128 9.05 -2.18 -12.07
CA TRP A 128 10.44 -2.39 -11.69
C TRP A 128 10.57 -2.81 -10.24
N LEU A 129 11.59 -3.63 -9.99
CA LEU A 129 12.01 -3.98 -8.65
C LEU A 129 13.53 -3.87 -8.56
N TYR A 130 13.99 -3.09 -7.59
CA TYR A 130 15.38 -2.98 -7.21
C TYR A 130 15.56 -3.39 -5.75
N ALA A 131 16.73 -3.94 -5.44
CA ALA A 131 17.15 -4.28 -4.09
C ALA A 131 18.56 -3.77 -3.80
N ALA A 132 18.77 -3.30 -2.58
CA ALA A 132 20.08 -2.90 -2.07
C ALA A 132 20.21 -3.26 -0.60
N HIS A 133 21.38 -3.79 -0.22
CA HIS A 133 21.78 -3.65 1.17
C HIS A 133 21.93 -2.16 1.47
N PRO A 134 21.52 -1.70 2.66
CA PRO A 134 21.62 -0.30 3.00
C PRO A 134 23.05 0.23 2.75
N GLY A 135 23.16 1.40 2.11
CA GLY A 135 24.44 2.07 1.85
C GLY A 135 25.21 1.50 0.66
N ARG A 136 24.66 0.50 -0.02
CA ARG A 136 25.21 -0.08 -1.26
C ARG A 136 24.39 0.37 -2.47
N LYS A 137 24.98 0.20 -3.65
CA LYS A 137 24.31 0.47 -4.93
C LYS A 137 23.13 -0.49 -5.13
N GLU A 138 22.02 0.05 -5.60
CA GLU A 138 20.86 -0.74 -6.02
C GLU A 138 21.21 -1.70 -7.16
N LYS A 139 20.66 -2.90 -7.08
CA LYS A 139 20.67 -3.90 -8.14
C LYS A 139 19.24 -4.07 -8.63
N GLU A 140 19.08 -4.02 -9.94
CA GLU A 140 17.83 -4.40 -10.58
C GLU A 140 17.59 -5.90 -10.36
N LEU A 141 16.37 -6.25 -9.98
CA LEU A 141 15.89 -7.62 -9.90
C LEU A 141 15.14 -7.98 -11.18
N PHE A 142 14.18 -7.14 -11.56
CA PHE A 142 13.54 -7.20 -12.88
C PHE A 142 13.10 -5.80 -13.32
N PHE A 143 12.90 -5.66 -14.62
CA PHE A 143 12.33 -4.48 -15.24
C PHE A 143 11.37 -4.88 -16.36
N ARG A 144 10.21 -4.23 -16.39
CA ARG A 144 9.18 -4.37 -17.42
C ARG A 144 8.98 -3.03 -18.11
N GLU A 145 8.93 -3.05 -19.43
CA GLU A 145 8.61 -1.88 -20.25
C GLU A 145 7.84 -2.32 -21.50
N ASN A 146 6.70 -1.68 -21.75
CA ASN A 146 5.84 -1.92 -22.92
C ASN A 146 5.49 -3.41 -23.15
N GLY A 147 5.31 -4.16 -22.05
CA GLY A 147 4.96 -5.58 -22.08
C GLY A 147 6.15 -6.55 -22.16
N GLU A 148 7.35 -6.05 -22.40
CA GLU A 148 8.58 -6.86 -22.33
C GLU A 148 9.09 -6.88 -20.88
N ILE A 149 9.44 -8.07 -20.39
CA ILE A 149 9.94 -8.27 -19.02
C ILE A 149 11.36 -8.82 -19.11
N SER A 150 12.28 -8.13 -18.45
CA SER A 150 13.67 -8.52 -18.28
C SER A 150 13.91 -8.94 -16.83
N VAL A 151 14.45 -10.14 -16.65
CA VAL A 151 14.73 -10.72 -15.33
C VAL A 151 16.22 -10.89 -15.18
N THR A 152 16.80 -10.34 -14.12
CA THR A 152 18.23 -10.45 -13.87
C THR A 152 18.59 -11.77 -13.18
N LYS A 153 19.89 -12.08 -13.12
CA LYS A 153 20.38 -13.23 -12.33
C LYS A 153 20.10 -13.12 -10.83
N GLY A 154 19.83 -11.92 -10.32
CA GLY A 154 19.48 -11.70 -8.91
C GLY A 154 18.06 -12.09 -8.55
N PHE A 155 17.23 -12.42 -9.55
CA PHE A 155 15.81 -12.71 -9.38
C PHE A 155 15.38 -13.96 -10.17
N GLN A 156 16.10 -15.07 -9.95
CA GLN A 156 15.89 -16.31 -10.70
C GLN A 156 14.47 -16.87 -10.57
N GLU A 157 13.78 -16.59 -9.46
CA GLU A 157 12.38 -16.95 -9.24
C GLU A 157 11.40 -16.35 -10.27
N GLY A 158 11.78 -15.28 -10.97
CA GLY A 158 10.99 -14.69 -12.05
C GLY A 158 11.22 -15.33 -13.42
N GLN A 159 12.30 -16.09 -13.62
CA GLN A 159 12.68 -16.59 -14.94
C GLN A 159 11.66 -17.58 -15.50
N GLY A 160 11.25 -17.38 -16.76
CA GLY A 160 10.26 -18.22 -17.44
C GLY A 160 8.80 -17.84 -17.14
N LEU A 161 8.57 -16.82 -16.31
CA LEU A 161 7.23 -16.31 -15.99
C LEU A 161 6.84 -15.07 -16.81
N GLU A 162 7.76 -14.54 -17.61
CA GLU A 162 7.60 -13.31 -18.38
C GLU A 162 6.40 -13.42 -19.33
N LYS A 163 6.38 -14.48 -20.14
CA LYS A 163 5.29 -14.75 -21.11
C LYS A 163 3.98 -15.18 -20.47
N ARG A 164 4.01 -15.56 -19.19
CA ARG A 164 2.83 -15.99 -18.42
C ARG A 164 2.16 -14.84 -17.68
N THR A 165 2.78 -13.67 -17.72
CA THR A 165 2.29 -12.47 -17.03
C THR A 165 1.36 -11.69 -17.95
N ARG A 166 0.11 -11.52 -17.52
CA ARG A 166 -0.90 -10.76 -18.27
C ARG A 166 -0.52 -9.28 -18.29
N SER A 167 -0.94 -8.56 -19.33
CA SER A 167 -0.66 -7.13 -19.46
C SER A 167 -1.25 -6.31 -18.29
N ASN A 168 -2.38 -6.73 -17.74
CA ASN A 168 -3.06 -6.10 -16.61
C ASN A 168 -2.70 -6.67 -15.22
N ALA A 169 -1.68 -7.54 -15.14
CA ALA A 169 -1.17 -8.08 -13.89
C ALA A 169 0.26 -7.59 -13.62
N LEU A 170 0.59 -7.39 -12.34
CA LEU A 170 1.95 -7.09 -11.92
C LEU A 170 2.79 -8.37 -11.92
N PHE A 171 3.99 -8.30 -12.49
CA PHE A 171 4.96 -9.38 -12.53
C PHE A 171 5.33 -9.84 -11.12
N LEU A 172 5.59 -8.90 -10.20
CA LEU A 172 5.86 -9.21 -8.79
C LEU A 172 4.76 -10.10 -8.19
N SER A 173 3.50 -9.75 -8.44
CA SER A 173 2.34 -10.48 -7.94
C SER A 173 2.17 -11.87 -8.57
N VAL A 174 2.61 -12.06 -9.82
CA VAL A 174 2.61 -13.36 -10.52
C VAL A 174 3.69 -14.27 -9.93
N VAL A 175 4.91 -13.76 -9.75
CA VAL A 175 6.04 -14.50 -9.19
C VAL A 175 5.73 -14.94 -7.75
N ALA A 176 5.17 -14.06 -6.93
CA ALA A 176 4.75 -14.40 -5.57
C ALA A 176 3.67 -15.50 -5.53
N ASN A 177 2.69 -15.48 -6.44
CA ASN A 177 1.67 -16.53 -6.50
C ASN A 177 2.23 -17.90 -6.92
N LEU A 178 3.40 -17.93 -7.55
CA LEU A 178 4.12 -19.15 -7.91
C LEU A 178 5.23 -19.49 -6.90
N ASN A 179 5.13 -18.93 -5.69
CA ASN A 179 6.03 -19.18 -4.56
C ASN A 179 7.48 -18.73 -4.78
N GLY A 180 7.71 -17.63 -5.52
CA GLY A 180 9.01 -16.96 -5.47
C GLY A 180 9.27 -16.37 -4.08
N ASP A 181 10.42 -16.67 -3.49
CA ASP A 181 10.75 -16.34 -2.10
C ASP A 181 10.82 -14.82 -1.87
N ILE A 182 11.54 -14.09 -2.71
CA ILE A 182 11.71 -12.64 -2.62
C ILE A 182 10.37 -11.95 -2.86
N ALA A 183 9.67 -12.33 -3.93
CA ALA A 183 8.37 -11.78 -4.29
C ALA A 183 7.33 -12.02 -3.19
N THR A 184 7.31 -13.22 -2.59
CA THR A 184 6.40 -13.57 -1.49
C THR A 184 6.72 -12.76 -0.23
N SER A 185 7.99 -12.61 0.13
CA SER A 185 8.43 -11.75 1.24
C SER A 185 7.97 -10.30 1.04
N ILE A 186 8.16 -9.74 -0.16
CA ILE A 186 7.65 -8.40 -0.51
C ILE A 186 6.12 -8.34 -0.43
N LEU A 187 5.40 -9.34 -0.95
CA LEU A 187 3.93 -9.37 -0.89
C LEU A 187 3.43 -9.40 0.56
N PHE A 188 4.12 -10.13 1.44
CA PHE A 188 3.86 -10.16 2.87
C PHE A 188 4.09 -8.79 3.52
N TRP A 189 5.15 -8.08 3.11
CA TRP A 189 5.38 -6.71 3.54
C TRP A 189 4.19 -5.79 3.17
N PHE A 190 3.72 -5.84 1.91
CA PHE A 190 2.52 -5.11 1.48
C PHE A 190 1.26 -5.53 2.24
N LYS A 191 1.11 -6.82 2.56
CA LYS A 191 -0.02 -7.32 3.37
C LYS A 191 -0.08 -6.64 4.74
N ASN A 192 1.08 -6.39 5.34
CA ASN A 192 1.22 -5.73 6.63
C ASN A 192 1.14 -4.20 6.58
N LEU A 193 1.22 -3.59 5.39
CA LEU A 193 0.91 -2.17 5.24
C LEU A 193 -0.59 -1.95 5.53
N ARG A 194 -0.92 -1.30 6.64
CA ARG A 194 -2.30 -1.00 7.02
C ARG A 194 -2.68 0.39 6.55
N VAL A 195 -3.67 0.48 5.67
CA VAL A 195 -4.28 1.73 5.24
C VAL A 195 -5.66 1.80 5.87
N LEU A 196 -5.86 2.78 6.75
CA LEU A 196 -7.11 3.00 7.46
C LEU A 196 -7.80 4.24 6.87
N ASP A 197 -9.03 4.08 6.41
CA ASP A 197 -9.88 5.18 5.96
C ASP A 197 -11.10 5.27 6.87
N GLY A 198 -11.16 6.33 7.68
CA GLY A 198 -12.26 6.59 8.61
C GLY A 198 -13.59 6.91 7.93
N LEU A 199 -13.61 7.08 6.59
CA LEU A 199 -14.84 7.25 5.81
C LEU A 199 -15.51 5.92 5.47
N THR A 200 -14.83 4.80 5.72
CA THR A 200 -15.31 3.45 5.35
C THR A 200 -15.31 2.52 6.56
N ASN A 201 -16.27 1.59 6.59
CA ASN A 201 -16.45 0.67 7.72
C ASN A 201 -15.72 -0.67 7.55
N HIS A 202 -14.68 -0.75 6.71
CA HIS A 202 -13.99 -2.02 6.41
C HIS A 202 -13.33 -2.67 7.63
N THR A 203 -12.96 -1.87 8.64
CA THR A 203 -12.36 -2.36 9.89
C THR A 203 -13.38 -2.68 10.97
N ARG A 204 -14.67 -2.41 10.78
CA ARG A 204 -15.69 -2.56 11.83
C ARG A 204 -15.69 -3.95 12.46
N ASN A 205 -15.70 -5.00 11.64
CA ASN A 205 -15.72 -6.38 12.13
C ASN A 205 -14.42 -6.75 12.87
N TYR A 206 -13.27 -6.22 12.42
CA TYR A 206 -12.01 -6.39 13.12
C TYR A 206 -12.04 -5.70 14.49
N THR A 207 -12.50 -4.45 14.54
CA THR A 207 -12.64 -3.68 15.78
C THR A 207 -13.59 -4.35 16.76
N ILE A 208 -14.76 -4.83 16.31
CA ILE A 208 -15.71 -5.57 17.15
C ILE A 208 -15.04 -6.81 17.74
N ARG A 209 -14.35 -7.62 16.92
CA ARG A 209 -13.62 -8.81 17.41
C ARG A 209 -12.55 -8.45 18.43
N LYS A 210 -11.90 -7.30 18.29
CA LYS A 210 -10.90 -6.81 19.24
C LYS A 210 -11.50 -6.31 20.54
N ILE A 211 -12.68 -5.70 20.52
CA ILE A 211 -13.39 -5.30 21.75
C ILE A 211 -13.94 -6.53 22.50
N LEU A 212 -14.32 -7.59 21.78
CA LEU A 212 -14.79 -8.84 22.39
C LEU A 212 -13.66 -9.69 23.01
N ASP A 213 -12.41 -9.45 22.60
CA ASP A 213 -11.24 -10.09 23.21
C ASP A 213 -10.80 -9.32 24.46
N VAL A 214 -10.78 -9.98 25.62
CA VAL A 214 -10.54 -9.32 26.92
C VAL A 214 -9.19 -8.59 26.94
N SER A 215 -8.12 -9.25 26.50
CA SER A 215 -6.77 -8.66 26.50
C SER A 215 -6.67 -7.43 25.59
N SER A 216 -7.22 -7.52 24.39
CA SER A 216 -7.23 -6.40 23.43
C SER A 216 -8.12 -5.24 23.91
N LYS A 217 -9.25 -5.54 24.59
CA LYS A 217 -10.12 -4.52 25.18
C LYS A 217 -9.40 -3.77 26.29
N GLU A 218 -8.70 -4.46 27.18
CA GLU A 218 -7.94 -3.84 28.27
C GLU A 218 -6.87 -2.87 27.74
N GLU A 219 -6.08 -3.29 26.74
CA GLU A 219 -5.09 -2.41 26.09
C GLU A 219 -5.73 -1.18 25.44
N LEU A 220 -6.88 -1.37 24.77
CA LEU A 220 -7.62 -0.29 24.14
C LEU A 220 -8.17 0.69 25.18
N MET A 221 -8.70 0.21 26.30
CA MET A 221 -9.22 1.05 27.38
C MET A 221 -8.09 1.85 28.04
N ILE A 222 -6.89 1.30 28.19
CA ILE A 222 -5.72 2.05 28.66
C ILE A 222 -5.42 3.22 27.73
N LEU A 223 -5.49 3.01 26.40
CA LEU A 223 -5.27 4.08 25.42
C LEU A 223 -6.38 5.16 25.49
N ILE A 224 -7.65 4.75 25.54
CA ILE A 224 -8.79 5.66 25.60
C ILE A 224 -8.76 6.51 26.87
N ASN A 225 -8.50 5.90 28.03
CA ASN A 225 -8.40 6.60 29.30
C ASN A 225 -7.23 7.61 29.31
N LYS A 226 -6.12 7.31 28.62
CA LYS A 226 -5.01 8.26 28.46
C LYS A 226 -5.33 9.47 27.58
N LEU A 227 -6.29 9.33 26.65
CA LEU A 227 -6.72 10.43 25.79
C LEU A 227 -7.71 11.37 26.47
N ASP A 228 -8.22 11.00 27.66
CA ASP A 228 -9.15 11.79 28.47
C ASP A 228 -10.38 12.32 27.69
N LEU A 229 -11.01 11.42 26.94
CA LEU A 229 -12.16 11.75 26.08
C LEU A 229 -13.52 11.63 26.80
N GLY A 230 -13.52 11.35 28.10
CA GLY A 230 -14.75 11.07 28.88
C GLY A 230 -15.45 9.75 28.53
N ILE A 231 -14.74 8.81 27.92
CA ILE A 231 -15.26 7.48 27.57
C ILE A 231 -14.87 6.48 28.67
N GLU A 232 -15.86 5.92 29.36
CA GLU A 232 -15.64 5.00 30.49
C GLU A 232 -15.51 3.53 30.08
N ASP A 233 -16.24 3.09 29.05
CA ASP A 233 -16.17 1.72 28.55
C ASP A 233 -16.61 1.60 27.08
N LEU A 234 -16.24 0.49 26.44
CA LEU A 234 -16.71 0.07 25.12
C LEU A 234 -17.50 -1.24 25.23
N ILE A 235 -18.78 -1.18 24.85
CA ILE A 235 -19.71 -2.31 24.91
C ILE A 235 -20.12 -2.69 23.48
N VAL A 236 -20.11 -3.99 23.18
CA VAL A 236 -20.61 -4.54 21.92
C VAL A 236 -21.99 -5.13 22.16
N GLU A 237 -23.02 -4.53 21.57
CA GLU A 237 -24.38 -5.06 21.60
C GLU A 237 -24.73 -5.78 20.30
N ALA A 238 -25.12 -7.05 20.41
CA ALA A 238 -25.72 -7.77 19.30
C ALA A 238 -27.23 -7.48 19.27
N LYS A 239 -27.71 -6.87 18.18
CA LYS A 239 -29.14 -6.66 17.95
C LYS A 239 -29.67 -7.77 17.05
N SER A 240 -30.75 -8.43 17.47
CA SER A 240 -31.48 -9.37 16.61
C SER A 240 -32.07 -8.62 15.43
N ILE A 241 -31.98 -9.22 14.23
CA ILE A 241 -32.63 -8.67 13.04
C ILE A 241 -34.12 -9.04 13.13
N PRO A 242 -35.04 -8.08 13.01
CA PRO A 242 -36.47 -8.37 12.97
C PRO A 242 -36.80 -9.39 11.90
N GLN A 243 -37.73 -10.30 12.20
CA GLN A 243 -38.08 -11.43 11.33
C GLN A 243 -38.60 -10.96 9.96
N GLU A 244 -39.31 -9.84 9.93
CA GLU A 244 -39.79 -9.14 8.73
C GLU A 244 -38.65 -8.72 7.78
N MET A 245 -37.50 -8.29 8.33
CA MET A 245 -36.32 -7.94 7.53
C MET A 245 -35.59 -9.17 6.99
N LEU A 246 -35.64 -10.30 7.71
CA LEU A 246 -35.06 -11.57 7.24
C LEU A 246 -35.86 -12.18 6.09
N GLU A 247 -37.17 -11.98 6.07
CA GLU A 247 -38.04 -12.42 4.97
C GLU A 247 -37.79 -11.64 3.67
N LEU A 248 -37.48 -10.34 3.77
CA LEU A 248 -37.13 -9.49 2.62
C LEU A 248 -35.80 -9.89 1.95
N LEU A 249 -34.88 -10.54 2.66
CA LEU A 249 -33.59 -11.00 2.12
C LEU A 249 -33.64 -12.38 1.46
N LYS A 250 -34.79 -13.07 1.52
CA LYS A 250 -35.00 -14.40 0.93
C LYS A 250 -35.65 -14.38 -0.47
N LYS A 251 -35.98 -13.18 -0.99
CA LYS A 251 -36.43 -12.95 -2.38
C LYS A 251 -35.26 -12.48 -3.23
#